data_AF-A0A7X5SBB8-F1
#
_entry.id   AF-A0A7X5SBB8-F1
#
_cell.length_a   1.000
_cell.length_b   1.000
_cell.length_c   1.000
_cell.angle_alpha   90.00
_cell.angle_beta   90.00
_cell.angle_gamma   90.00
#
_symmetry.space_group_name_H-M   'P 1'
#
loop_
_entity.id
_entity.type
_entity.pdbx_description
1 polymer ?
#
loop_
_entity_poly.entity_id
_entity_poly.type
_entity_poly.pdbx_seq_one_letter_code
_entity_poly.pdbx_strand_id
1 'polypeptide(L)'
;ELKLLRDFKPTHDWVLGPGDMLYLPPLVPHHGVAEDACLTFSIGTRAPSSAELIGDYLDTLIADADEAVRYHDEDLKVPADPYEIDVTAMNRVVEALNALRMNDPDRLGDWFGRFMTTYRASGDVVPAPEPIPREAVEQALEEGVLLHRHPWSRLAWRRAKRGATLFCSGLEFALSAK
;
A
#
# COMPACT_ATOMS: atom_id res chain seq x y z
N GLU A 1 25.25 -8.81 -12.33
CA GLU A 1 24.02 -9.23 -13.03
C GLU A 1 23.32 -10.30 -12.18
N LEU A 2 22.03 -10.17 -11.88
CA LEU A 2 21.32 -11.09 -10.98
C LEU A 2 20.67 -12.23 -11.78
N LYS A 3 21.45 -13.28 -12.07
CA LYS A 3 20.92 -14.57 -12.54
C LYS A 3 20.46 -15.36 -11.32
N LEU A 4 19.16 -15.27 -11.00
CA LEU A 4 18.57 -15.89 -9.81
C LEU A 4 18.51 -17.42 -9.88
N LEU A 5 18.44 -17.98 -11.10
CA LEU A 5 18.41 -19.42 -11.32
C LEU A 5 19.82 -19.94 -11.63
N ARG A 6 20.19 -21.05 -11.00
CA ARG A 6 21.44 -21.77 -11.31
C ARG A 6 21.40 -22.35 -12.71
N ASP A 7 20.27 -22.96 -13.08
CA ASP A 7 20.01 -23.53 -14.39
C ASP A 7 18.74 -22.89 -14.99
N PHE A 8 18.82 -22.42 -16.23
CA PHE A 8 17.68 -21.85 -16.96
C PHE A 8 17.52 -22.58 -18.30
N LYS A 9 16.41 -23.31 -18.44
CA LYS A 9 16.03 -23.96 -19.69
C LYS A 9 14.76 -23.27 -20.22
N PRO A 10 14.88 -22.40 -21.25
CA PRO A 10 13.72 -21.69 -21.77
C PRO A 10 12.72 -22.69 -22.36
N THR A 11 11.44 -22.47 -22.08
CA THR A 11 10.35 -23.20 -22.75
C THR A 11 9.88 -22.49 -24.01
N HIS A 12 10.20 -21.20 -24.14
CA HIS A 12 9.85 -20.35 -25.27
C HIS A 12 10.97 -19.34 -25.54
N ASP A 13 11.07 -18.89 -26.79
CA ASP A 13 12.07 -17.95 -27.27
C ASP A 13 11.45 -17.05 -28.34
N TRP A 14 11.73 -15.75 -28.27
CA TRP A 14 11.21 -14.73 -29.19
C TRP A 14 12.20 -13.58 -29.34
N VAL A 15 12.30 -13.05 -30.56
CA VAL A 15 12.96 -11.76 -30.86
C VAL A 15 11.87 -10.71 -31.04
N LEU A 16 11.95 -9.62 -30.28
CA LEU A 16 10.96 -8.54 -30.27
C LEU A 16 11.42 -7.38 -31.15
N GLY A 17 10.53 -6.87 -32.00
CA GLY A 17 10.74 -5.64 -32.76
C GLY A 17 10.22 -4.39 -32.03
N PRO A 18 10.48 -3.19 -32.57
CA PRO A 18 9.94 -1.93 -32.02
C PRO A 18 8.41 -1.92 -32.01
N GLY A 19 7.82 -1.76 -30.82
CA GLY A 19 6.37 -1.75 -30.61
C GLY A 19 5.78 -3.07 -30.13
N ASP A 20 6.54 -4.17 -30.20
CA ASP A 20 6.10 -5.45 -29.65
C ASP A 20 6.07 -5.42 -28.12
N MET A 21 5.15 -6.18 -27.53
CA MET A 21 4.99 -6.29 -26.08
C MET A 21 5.02 -7.75 -25.63
N LEU A 22 5.83 -8.02 -24.61
CA LEU A 22 5.86 -9.31 -23.92
C LEU A 22 5.30 -9.15 -22.50
N TYR A 23 4.14 -9.75 -22.24
CA TYR A 23 3.59 -9.84 -20.89
C TYR A 23 4.12 -11.08 -20.18
N LEU A 24 4.67 -10.88 -18.98
CA LEU A 24 5.13 -11.94 -18.11
C LEU A 24 4.38 -11.84 -16.77
N PRO A 25 3.58 -12.86 -16.39
CA PRO A 25 2.96 -12.87 -15.07
C PRO A 25 4.03 -13.07 -13.98
N PRO A 26 3.68 -12.84 -12.70
CA PRO A 26 4.58 -13.07 -11.58
C PRO A 26 5.19 -14.49 -11.61
N LEU A 27 6.43 -14.58 -11.14
CA LEU A 27 7.19 -15.83 -11.02
C LEU A 27 7.55 -16.53 -12.35
N VAL A 28 7.40 -15.86 -13.49
CA VAL A 28 7.92 -16.35 -14.77
C VAL A 28 9.38 -15.90 -14.95
N PRO A 29 10.36 -16.83 -14.90
CA PRO A 29 11.74 -16.49 -15.17
C PRO A 29 11.91 -16.13 -16.64
N HIS A 30 12.66 -15.07 -16.91
CA HIS A 30 12.96 -14.62 -18.26
C HIS A 30 14.40 -14.14 -18.34
N HIS A 31 14.95 -14.22 -19.55
CA HIS A 31 16.33 -13.83 -19.84
C HIS A 31 16.33 -13.08 -21.18
N GLY A 32 16.31 -11.75 -21.11
CA GLY A 32 16.39 -10.89 -22.29
C GLY A 32 17.84 -10.55 -22.60
N VAL A 33 18.23 -10.71 -23.86
CA VAL A 33 19.53 -10.30 -24.39
C VAL A 33 19.28 -9.37 -25.58
N ALA A 34 20.01 -8.27 -25.66
CA ALA A 34 19.91 -7.36 -26.80
C ALA A 34 20.63 -7.97 -28.01
N GLU A 35 19.93 -8.10 -29.15
CA GLU A 35 20.55 -8.53 -30.42
C GLU A 35 21.26 -7.36 -31.13
N ASP A 36 20.78 -6.14 -30.91
CA ASP A 36 21.32 -4.89 -31.44
C ASP A 36 21.18 -3.74 -30.41
N ALA A 37 21.42 -2.50 -30.85
CA ALA A 37 21.24 -1.33 -29.99
C ALA A 37 19.74 -1.07 -29.76
N CYS A 38 19.23 -1.52 -28.62
CA CYS A 38 17.80 -1.44 -28.29
C CYS A 38 17.51 -0.69 -26.97
N LEU A 39 16.24 -0.32 -26.79
CA LEU A 39 15.70 0.19 -25.53
C LEU A 39 14.45 -0.60 -25.14
N THR A 40 14.40 -1.08 -23.89
CA THR A 40 13.28 -1.87 -23.37
C THR A 40 12.59 -1.11 -22.23
N PHE A 41 11.27 -0.93 -22.34
CA PHE A 41 10.46 -0.33 -21.28
C PHE A 41 9.75 -1.42 -20.47
N SER A 42 10.14 -1.58 -19.21
CA SER A 42 9.51 -2.55 -18.30
C SER A 42 8.39 -1.89 -17.48
N ILE A 43 7.15 -2.20 -17.81
CA ILE A 43 5.97 -1.74 -17.06
C ILE A 43 5.62 -2.79 -16.00
N GLY A 44 6.14 -2.59 -14.79
CA GLY A 44 5.93 -3.52 -13.68
C GLY A 44 4.68 -3.19 -12.86
N THR A 45 3.83 -4.19 -12.61
CA THR A 45 2.81 -4.13 -11.56
C THR A 45 3.37 -4.69 -10.26
N ARG A 46 2.95 -4.16 -9.10
CA ARG A 46 3.35 -4.66 -7.78
C ARG A 46 2.14 -4.89 -6.90
N ALA A 47 2.16 -5.97 -6.16
CA ALA A 47 1.20 -6.26 -5.10
C ALA A 47 1.96 -6.31 -3.77
N PRO A 48 1.45 -5.67 -2.70
CA PRO A 48 2.06 -5.75 -1.39
C PRO A 48 1.98 -7.17 -0.85
N SER A 49 3.04 -7.61 -0.16
CA SER A 49 3.01 -8.86 0.60
C SER A 49 2.16 -8.74 1.87
N SER A 50 1.68 -9.86 2.41
CA SER A 50 0.95 -9.87 3.69
C SER A 50 1.79 -9.30 4.84
N ALA A 51 3.11 -9.50 4.82
CA ALA A 51 4.01 -8.95 5.83
C ALA A 51 4.12 -7.42 5.72
N GLU A 52 4.23 -6.87 4.51
CA GLU A 52 4.23 -5.42 4.28
C GLU A 52 2.89 -4.80 4.71
N LEU A 53 1.76 -5.45 4.41
CA LEU A 53 0.44 -5.01 4.85
C LEU A 53 0.33 -4.96 6.37
N ILE A 54 0.75 -6.03 7.06
CA ILE A 54 0.68 -6.10 8.53
C ILE A 54 1.59 -5.06 9.16
N GLY A 55 2.82 -4.90 8.65
CA GLY A 55 3.78 -3.93 9.19
C GLY A 55 3.22 -2.50 9.20
N ASP A 56 2.76 -2.02 8.04
CA ASP A 56 2.20 -0.67 7.92
C ASP A 56 0.87 -0.51 8.68
N TYR A 57 0.05 -1.57 8.69
CA TYR A 57 -1.20 -1.58 9.45
C TYR A 57 -0.95 -1.42 10.96
N LEU A 58 0.05 -2.11 11.50
CA LEU A 58 0.41 -2.02 12.92
C LEU A 58 0.86 -0.60 13.29
N ASP A 59 1.66 0.06 12.46
CA ASP A 59 2.06 1.45 12.71
C ASP A 59 0.84 2.38 12.82
N THR A 60 -0.17 2.16 11.98
CA THR A 60 -1.44 2.90 12.03
C THR A 60 -2.26 2.56 13.27
N LEU A 61 -2.31 1.29 13.68
CA LEU A 61 -3.03 0.88 14.90
C LEU A 61 -2.43 1.49 16.16
N ILE A 62 -1.10 1.51 16.25
CA ILE A 62 -0.36 1.98 17.42
C ILE A 62 -0.48 3.50 17.58
N ALA A 63 -0.54 4.26 16.48
CA ALA A 63 -0.64 5.71 16.51
C ALA A 63 -1.87 6.23 17.28
N ASP A 64 -3.00 5.51 17.23
CA ASP A 64 -4.25 5.85 17.92
C ASP A 64 -4.54 4.92 19.12
N ALA A 65 -3.61 4.05 19.51
CA ALA A 65 -3.85 3.05 20.54
C ALA A 65 -3.99 3.71 21.93
N ASP A 66 -5.05 3.32 22.65
CA ASP A 66 -5.23 3.74 24.04
C ASP A 66 -4.26 2.96 24.94
N GLU A 67 -3.34 3.67 25.61
CA GLU A 67 -2.37 3.09 26.55
C GLU A 67 -3.01 2.41 27.78
N ALA A 68 -4.30 2.65 28.03
CA ALA A 68 -5.07 1.96 29.05
C ALA A 68 -5.40 0.52 28.66
N VAL A 69 -5.39 0.17 27.37
CA VAL A 69 -5.59 -1.21 26.90
C VAL A 69 -4.33 -2.02 27.21
N ARG A 70 -4.43 -2.92 28.19
CA ARG A 70 -3.30 -3.69 28.69
C ARG A 70 -3.63 -5.17 28.76
N TYR A 71 -2.59 -5.97 28.95
CA TYR A 71 -2.75 -7.35 29.38
C TYR A 71 -3.37 -7.38 30.78
N HIS A 72 -4.36 -8.24 30.97
CA HIS A 72 -5.17 -8.37 32.18
C HIS A 72 -5.07 -9.80 32.72
N ASP A 73 -4.74 -9.94 34.01
CA ASP A 73 -4.55 -11.23 34.69
C ASP A 73 -5.15 -11.24 36.11
N GLU A 74 -6.24 -10.50 36.32
CA GLU A 74 -6.94 -10.42 37.62
C GLU A 74 -7.42 -11.80 38.11
N ASP A 75 -7.53 -12.79 37.22
CA ASP A 75 -7.90 -14.18 37.52
C ASP A 75 -6.70 -15.15 37.64
N LEU A 76 -5.47 -14.62 37.76
CA LEU A 76 -4.25 -15.42 37.87
C LEU A 76 -4.29 -16.37 39.08
N LYS A 77 -3.99 -17.64 38.81
CA LYS A 77 -3.88 -18.70 39.83
C LYS A 77 -2.41 -19.02 40.08
N VAL A 78 -2.12 -19.58 41.26
CA VAL A 78 -0.78 -20.07 41.58
C VAL A 78 -0.40 -21.16 40.55
N PRO A 79 0.67 -20.96 39.77
CA PRO A 79 1.07 -21.93 38.76
C PRO A 79 1.72 -23.17 39.41
N ALA A 80 1.60 -24.32 38.73
CA ALA A 80 2.29 -25.53 39.17
C ALA A 80 3.81 -25.45 38.90
N ASP A 81 4.20 -24.84 37.78
CA ASP A 81 5.57 -24.47 37.45
C ASP A 81 5.66 -22.94 37.27
N PRO A 82 6.44 -22.23 38.09
CA PRO A 82 6.57 -20.76 37.98
C PRO A 82 7.26 -20.28 36.69
N TYR A 83 7.81 -21.18 35.87
CA TYR A 83 8.48 -20.85 34.61
C TYR A 83 7.65 -21.21 33.36
N GLU A 84 6.48 -21.83 33.52
CA GLU A 84 5.59 -22.15 32.41
C GLU A 84 4.75 -20.92 32.01
N ILE A 85 4.76 -20.59 30.72
CA ILE A 85 3.74 -19.71 30.13
C ILE A 85 2.61 -20.61 29.65
N ASP A 86 1.56 -20.71 30.46
CA ASP A 86 0.47 -21.64 30.20
C ASP A 86 -0.44 -21.17 29.06
N VAL A 87 -1.35 -22.06 28.65
CA VAL A 87 -2.33 -21.77 27.60
C VAL A 87 -3.24 -20.59 27.97
N THR A 88 -3.54 -20.40 29.25
CA THR A 88 -4.37 -19.29 29.74
C THR A 88 -3.68 -17.95 29.50
N ALA A 89 -2.41 -17.84 29.85
CA ALA A 89 -1.58 -16.65 29.58
C ALA A 89 -1.48 -16.38 28.08
N MET A 90 -1.28 -17.40 27.25
CA MET A 90 -1.25 -17.23 25.79
C MET A 90 -2.59 -16.74 25.22
N ASN A 91 -3.72 -17.22 25.75
CA ASN A 91 -5.04 -16.75 25.35
C ASN A 91 -5.25 -15.27 25.70
N ARG A 92 -4.83 -14.83 26.89
CA ARG A 92 -4.87 -13.41 27.30
C ARG A 92 -3.99 -12.54 26.39
N VAL A 93 -2.82 -13.02 25.98
CA VAL A 93 -1.97 -12.31 24.99
C VAL A 93 -2.69 -12.15 23.65
N VAL A 94 -3.32 -13.22 23.14
CA VAL A 94 -4.10 -13.16 21.89
C VAL A 94 -5.27 -12.18 22.02
N GLU A 95 -5.95 -12.15 23.15
CA GLU A 95 -7.03 -11.20 23.44
C GLU A 95 -6.52 -9.76 23.45
N ALA A 96 -5.43 -9.48 24.16
CA ALA A 96 -4.81 -8.17 24.22
C ALA A 96 -4.37 -7.66 22.83
N LEU A 97 -3.79 -8.54 22.00
CA LEU A 97 -3.43 -8.19 20.62
C LEU A 97 -4.66 -7.94 19.74
N ASN A 98 -5.74 -8.69 19.94
CA ASN A 98 -6.98 -8.48 19.19
C ASN A 98 -7.73 -7.21 19.60
N ALA A 99 -7.57 -6.73 20.84
CA ALA A 99 -8.18 -5.49 21.31
C ALA A 99 -7.75 -4.26 20.49
N LEU A 100 -6.55 -4.29 19.92
CA LEU A 100 -6.01 -3.21 19.06
C LEU A 100 -6.56 -3.24 17.62
N ARG A 101 -7.32 -4.26 17.21
CA ARG A 101 -7.75 -4.39 15.81
C ARG A 101 -8.85 -3.38 15.45
N MET A 102 -8.78 -2.81 14.24
CA MET A 102 -9.91 -2.04 13.68
C MET A 102 -11.03 -3.00 13.29
N ASN A 103 -12.12 -2.98 14.04
CA ASN A 103 -13.35 -3.70 13.69
C ASN A 103 -14.28 -2.88 12.77
N ASP A 104 -13.89 -1.64 12.41
CA ASP A 104 -14.63 -0.79 11.47
C ASP A 104 -14.10 -0.95 10.03
N PRO A 105 -14.92 -1.49 9.10
CA PRO A 105 -14.55 -1.64 7.70
C PRO A 105 -14.22 -0.32 6.98
N ASP A 106 -14.77 0.82 7.42
CA ASP A 106 -14.49 2.11 6.80
C ASP A 106 -13.09 2.61 7.23
N ARG A 107 -12.74 2.54 8.52
CA ARG A 107 -11.38 2.86 8.99
C ARG A 107 -10.30 1.98 8.34
N LEU A 108 -10.57 0.68 8.20
CA LEU A 108 -9.66 -0.23 7.49
C LEU A 108 -9.52 0.17 6.02
N GLY A 109 -10.63 0.56 5.38
CA GLY A 109 -10.64 1.05 4.01
C GLY A 109 -9.84 2.33 3.81
N ASP A 110 -9.96 3.27 4.76
CA ASP A 110 -9.22 4.54 4.74
C ASP A 110 -7.71 4.32 4.92
N TRP A 111 -7.31 3.46 5.86
CA TRP A 111 -5.92 3.02 5.98
C TRP A 111 -5.41 2.42 4.66
N PHE A 112 -6.12 1.44 4.10
CA PHE A 112 -5.68 0.75 2.89
C PHE A 112 -5.57 1.70 1.69
N GLY A 113 -6.49 2.67 1.56
CA GLY A 113 -6.45 3.69 0.53
C GLY A 113 -5.22 4.59 0.63
N ARG A 114 -4.87 5.03 1.84
CA ARG A 114 -3.63 5.78 2.11
C ARG A 114 -2.40 4.93 1.79
N PHE A 115 -2.32 3.71 2.33
CA PHE A 115 -1.21 2.78 2.11
C PHE A 115 -0.97 2.49 0.61
N MET A 116 -2.02 2.14 -0.13
CA MET A 116 -1.86 1.73 -1.53
C MET A 116 -1.45 2.91 -2.43
N THR A 117 -1.79 4.15 -2.04
CA THR A 117 -1.37 5.36 -2.78
C THR A 117 0.04 5.83 -2.42
N THR A 118 0.69 5.26 -1.41
CA THR A 118 2.11 5.54 -1.08
C THR A 118 3.02 4.33 -1.31
N TYR A 119 2.48 3.11 -1.37
CA TYR A 119 3.24 1.85 -1.43
C TYR A 119 4.24 1.83 -2.59
N ARG A 120 5.54 1.88 -2.28
CA ARG A 120 6.63 1.94 -3.28
C ARG A 120 6.47 3.10 -4.28
N ALA A 121 5.96 4.24 -3.83
CA ALA A 121 6.06 5.50 -4.58
C ALA A 121 7.54 5.80 -4.88
N SER A 122 7.83 6.28 -6.08
CA SER A 122 9.20 6.54 -6.53
C SER A 122 9.73 7.90 -6.06
N GLY A 123 8.89 8.71 -5.42
CA GLY A 123 9.22 10.00 -4.86
C GLY A 123 7.97 10.66 -4.28
N ASP A 124 8.19 11.75 -3.55
CA ASP A 124 7.13 12.55 -2.95
C ASP A 124 6.62 13.61 -3.93
N VAL A 125 5.32 13.86 -3.89
CA VAL A 125 4.72 14.98 -4.61
C VAL A 125 4.87 16.22 -3.74
N VAL A 126 5.82 17.08 -4.10
CA VAL A 126 6.07 18.34 -3.38
C VAL A 126 5.18 19.43 -3.97
N PRO A 127 4.30 20.07 -3.18
CA PRO A 127 3.50 21.18 -3.66
C PRO A 127 4.37 22.39 -3.98
N ALA A 128 3.86 23.30 -4.82
CA ALA A 128 4.49 24.60 -5.00
C ALA A 128 4.58 25.34 -3.64
N PRO A 129 5.63 26.13 -3.38
CA PRO A 129 5.81 26.83 -2.11
C PRO A 129 4.64 27.75 -1.76
N GLU A 130 4.02 28.36 -2.78
CA GLU A 130 2.86 29.22 -2.63
C GLU A 130 1.64 28.54 -3.27
N PRO A 131 0.54 28.37 -2.54
CA PRO A 131 -0.69 27.84 -3.10
C PRO A 131 -1.29 28.84 -4.09
N ILE A 132 -1.76 28.34 -5.23
CA ILE A 132 -2.50 29.14 -6.19
C ILE A 132 -3.89 29.44 -5.59
N PRO A 133 -4.32 30.72 -5.50
CA PRO A 133 -5.66 31.06 -5.02
C PRO A 133 -6.75 30.39 -5.87
N ARG A 134 -7.85 30.03 -5.23
CA ARG A 134 -8.98 29.35 -5.91
C ARG A 134 -9.46 30.14 -7.12
N GLU A 135 -9.61 31.45 -6.97
CA GLU A 135 -10.15 32.34 -7.99
C GLU A 135 -9.25 32.35 -9.24
N ALA A 136 -7.92 32.28 -9.04
CA ALA A 136 -6.96 32.21 -10.12
C ALA A 136 -7.02 30.86 -10.86
N VAL A 137 -7.24 29.76 -10.13
CA VAL A 137 -7.44 28.43 -10.75
C VAL A 137 -8.75 28.41 -11.56
N GLU A 138 -9.83 28.96 -11.01
CA GLU A 138 -11.14 29.03 -11.68
C GLU A 138 -11.05 29.87 -12.97
N GLN A 139 -10.43 31.05 -12.90
CA GLN A 139 -10.23 31.90 -14.09
C GLN A 139 -9.38 31.19 -15.15
N ALA A 140 -8.28 30.54 -14.76
CA ALA A 140 -7.42 29.82 -15.72
C ALA A 140 -8.19 28.69 -16.43
N LEU A 141 -9.05 27.97 -15.70
CA LEU A 141 -9.91 26.94 -16.29
C LEU A 141 -10.92 27.53 -17.29
N GLU A 142 -11.51 28.69 -16.99
CA GLU A 142 -12.41 29.42 -17.90
C GLU A 142 -11.68 29.89 -19.17
N GLU A 143 -10.41 30.29 -19.04
CA GLU A 143 -9.53 30.66 -20.15
C GLU A 143 -9.01 29.46 -20.96
N GLY A 144 -9.39 28.23 -20.59
CA GLY A 144 -9.09 26.99 -21.31
C GLY A 144 -7.80 26.29 -20.87
N VAL A 145 -7.20 26.69 -19.75
CA VAL A 145 -6.07 25.95 -19.15
C VAL A 145 -6.54 24.58 -18.68
N LEU A 146 -5.70 23.57 -18.92
CA LEU A 146 -5.99 22.19 -18.53
C LEU A 146 -5.28 21.83 -17.23
N LEU A 147 -5.99 21.14 -16.33
CA LEU A 147 -5.40 20.51 -15.16
C LEU A 147 -4.83 19.15 -15.53
N HIS A 148 -3.52 19.00 -15.39
CA HIS A 148 -2.84 17.72 -15.52
C HIS A 148 -2.54 17.14 -14.14
N ARG A 149 -2.76 15.84 -14.00
CA ARG A 149 -2.32 15.11 -12.81
C ARG A 149 -0.79 15.06 -12.80
N HIS A 150 -0.20 15.33 -11.64
CA HIS A 150 1.24 15.18 -11.45
C HIS A 150 1.66 13.73 -11.78
N PRO A 151 2.72 13.48 -12.57
CA PRO A 151 3.08 12.12 -13.00
C PRO A 151 3.40 11.14 -11.86
N TRP A 152 3.80 11.66 -10.70
CA TRP A 152 4.07 10.85 -9.51
C TRP A 152 2.91 10.76 -8.51
N SER A 153 1.81 11.49 -8.74
CA SER A 153 0.65 11.35 -7.86
C SER A 153 -0.05 10.02 -8.11
N ARG A 154 -0.44 9.37 -7.02
CA ARG A 154 -1.19 8.11 -7.08
C ARG A 154 -2.54 8.32 -6.45
N LEU A 155 -3.58 8.00 -7.21
CA LEU A 155 -4.95 8.21 -6.78
C LEU A 155 -5.69 6.88 -6.71
N ALA A 156 -6.50 6.75 -5.68
CA ALA A 156 -7.49 5.70 -5.52
C ALA A 156 -8.72 6.32 -4.84
N TRP A 157 -9.88 5.67 -4.94
CA TRP A 157 -11.04 6.12 -4.20
C TRP A 157 -11.85 4.92 -3.72
N ARG A 158 -12.58 5.12 -2.62
CA ARG A 158 -13.46 4.11 -2.04
C ARG A 158 -14.81 4.73 -1.72
N ARG A 159 -15.89 4.00 -2.00
CA ARG A 159 -17.22 4.35 -1.50
C ARG A 159 -17.32 3.93 -0.02
N ALA A 160 -17.71 4.84 0.85
CA ALA A 160 -18.00 4.56 2.25
C ALA A 160 -19.52 4.36 2.45
N LYS A 161 -19.95 3.98 3.66
CA LYS A 161 -21.39 3.90 3.99
C LYS A 161 -22.12 5.23 3.76
N ARG A 162 -21.44 6.35 3.99
CA ARG A 162 -21.92 7.71 3.70
C ARG A 162 -20.84 8.44 2.92
N GLY A 163 -21.07 8.69 1.63
CA GLY A 163 -20.12 9.41 0.79
C GLY A 163 -19.04 8.53 0.15
N ALA A 164 -17.92 9.15 -0.18
CA ALA A 164 -16.73 8.50 -0.72
C ALA A 164 -15.47 9.17 -0.19
N THR A 165 -14.37 8.44 -0.17
CA THR A 165 -13.05 8.98 0.17
C THR A 165 -12.16 8.90 -1.06
N LEU A 166 -11.55 10.03 -1.44
CA LEU A 166 -10.48 10.08 -2.43
C LEU A 166 -9.14 10.04 -1.70
N PHE A 167 -8.24 9.17 -2.15
CA PHE A 167 -6.88 9.07 -1.66
C PHE A 167 -5.94 9.63 -2.71
N CYS A 168 -5.03 10.52 -2.32
CA CYS A 168 -4.00 11.07 -3.20
C CYS A 168 -2.66 11.05 -2.50
N SER A 169 -1.79 10.13 -2.91
CA SER A 169 -0.41 9.99 -2.39
C SER A 169 -0.35 9.97 -0.85
N GLY A 170 -1.25 9.20 -0.21
CA GLY A 170 -1.34 9.08 1.25
C GLY A 170 -2.27 10.06 1.95
N LEU A 171 -2.71 11.14 1.27
CA LEU A 171 -3.73 12.06 1.79
C LEU A 171 -5.14 11.52 1.56
N GLU A 172 -6.07 11.88 2.44
CA GLU A 172 -7.49 11.56 2.30
C GLU A 172 -8.34 12.82 2.09
N PHE A 173 -9.37 12.71 1.25
CA PHE A 173 -10.32 13.77 0.98
C PHE A 173 -11.74 13.19 1.00
N ALA A 174 -12.55 13.62 1.97
CA ALA A 174 -13.95 13.24 2.05
C ALA A 174 -14.77 13.91 0.94
N LEU A 175 -15.58 13.11 0.24
CA LEU A 175 -16.43 13.53 -0.86
C LEU A 175 -17.89 13.15 -0.59
N SER A 176 -18.81 14.00 -1.03
CA SER A 176 -20.22 13.62 -1.09
C SER A 176 -20.42 12.61 -2.24
N ALA A 177 -21.04 11.48 -1.93
CA ALA A 177 -21.50 10.56 -2.96
C ALA A 177 -22.87 11.07 -3.43
N LYS A 178 -22.96 11.50 -4.69
CA LYS A 178 -24.24 11.57 -5.39
C LYS A 178 -24.69 10.17 -5.78
#